data_AF-A0A2A4Q2V3-F1
#
_entry.id   AF-A0A2A4Q2V3-F1
#
_cell.length_a   1.000
_cell.length_b   1.000
_cell.length_c   1.000
_cell.angle_alpha   90.00
_cell.angle_beta   90.00
_cell.angle_gamma   90.00
#
_symmetry.space_group_name_H-M   'P 1'
#
loop_
_entity.id
_entity.type
_entity.pdbx_description
1 polymer ?
#
loop_
_entity_poly.entity_id
_entity_poly.type
_entity_poly.pdbx_seq_one_letter_code
_entity_poly.pdbx_strand_id
1 'polypeptide(L)'
;MKHVQMLILSLSLIMSFTFAQIPSNIFVTNAEADLILKGNYDPANYSATQVIDDLDQIVCEVMSNISTDSLHSYLIKLGTFYNRNSGSDTLSTTTGIGAARRWAYNKFRGFSAASEDRLITSYLQFDQVICGMSQHRNIFTILPGSDTLDKSVLILEAHIDSRCEDGCDITCQAHGIEDNASGSALVLELARVMSQFTFKHSIVFMLTIAEEQGLYGANAFSQYCVDNNILINAVQNNDVIGGITCGNTSSPPSCPSENHIDSTHVRIFSATGASRGYAQYVKHLFEQKLQPIMDVWMDIEIMNQEDRTGRGGDHIPFRQDGYTAIRFCSANEHGDAGVSDPNYTDRQHTTSDILGIDTDLDGEIDSFFVDFNYLKRNAVINAFGATMIALMPPAPDFQGTTSTSDFSVEITSQTQHPKYTVAVRLSSNNDVNNDTTYSFTGSLTYSVPNISS
;
A
#
# COMPACT_ATOMS: atom_id res chain seq x y z
N MET A 1 -36.09 -58.56 23.17
CA MET A 1 -36.05 -58.53 21.68
C MET A 1 -35.43 -57.23 21.25
N LYS A 2 -34.25 -57.35 20.64
CA LYS A 2 -33.43 -56.43 19.82
C LYS A 2 -33.72 -54.92 19.87
N HIS A 3 -32.72 -54.20 20.41
CA HIS A 3 -32.40 -52.82 20.08
C HIS A 3 -32.12 -52.66 18.58
N VAL A 4 -32.68 -51.61 17.97
CA VAL A 4 -32.25 -51.09 16.67
C VAL A 4 -31.63 -49.73 16.93
N GLN A 5 -30.29 -49.68 16.93
CA GLN A 5 -29.53 -48.44 16.83
C GLN A 5 -29.58 -47.99 15.37
N MET A 6 -30.11 -46.79 15.15
CA MET A 6 -30.09 -46.13 13.86
C MET A 6 -28.69 -45.51 13.68
N LEU A 7 -27.89 -46.11 12.81
CA LEU A 7 -26.55 -45.64 12.46
C LEU A 7 -26.71 -44.41 11.54
N ILE A 8 -26.52 -43.21 12.09
CA ILE A 8 -26.41 -41.99 11.29
C ILE A 8 -25.00 -41.98 10.72
N LEU A 9 -24.89 -42.24 9.41
CA LEU A 9 -23.65 -42.13 8.66
C LEU A 9 -23.32 -40.63 8.53
N SER A 10 -22.43 -40.12 9.37
CA SER A 10 -21.88 -38.77 9.24
C SER A 10 -21.01 -38.72 7.98
N LEU A 11 -21.54 -38.12 6.91
CA LEU A 11 -20.77 -37.80 5.72
C LEU A 11 -19.80 -36.66 6.07
N SER A 12 -18.58 -37.02 6.46
CA SER A 12 -17.50 -36.06 6.68
C SER A 12 -17.16 -35.40 5.34
N LEU A 13 -17.55 -34.13 5.21
CA LEU A 13 -17.17 -33.25 4.11
C LEU A 13 -15.64 -33.10 4.15
N ILE A 14 -14.95 -33.80 3.25
CA ILE A 14 -13.52 -33.57 3.02
C ILE A 14 -13.44 -32.22 2.32
N MET A 15 -13.08 -31.17 3.07
CA MET A 15 -12.61 -29.92 2.49
C MET A 15 -11.35 -30.24 1.69
N SER A 16 -11.47 -30.20 0.37
CA SER A 16 -10.35 -30.26 -0.55
C SER A 16 -9.49 -29.00 -0.33
N PHE A 17 -8.45 -29.10 0.47
CA PHE A 17 -7.35 -28.15 0.41
C PHE A 17 -6.68 -28.31 -0.96
N THR A 18 -7.09 -27.51 -1.94
CA THR A 18 -6.26 -27.27 -3.12
C THR A 18 -5.01 -26.59 -2.60
N PHE A 19 -3.89 -27.31 -2.59
CA PHE A 19 -2.58 -26.69 -2.40
C PHE A 19 -2.46 -25.58 -3.43
N ALA A 20 -2.46 -24.32 -2.98
CA ALA A 20 -2.11 -23.20 -3.84
C ALA A 20 -0.75 -23.52 -4.46
N GLN A 21 -0.68 -23.57 -5.79
CA GLN A 21 0.59 -23.80 -6.47
C GLN A 21 1.50 -22.61 -6.18
N ILE A 22 2.67 -22.88 -5.61
CA ILE A 22 3.70 -21.87 -5.36
C ILE A 22 4.11 -21.27 -6.72
N PRO A 23 4.23 -19.93 -6.85
CA PRO A 23 4.70 -19.32 -8.08
C PRO A 23 6.07 -19.86 -8.46
N SER A 24 6.30 -20.02 -9.76
CA SER A 24 7.56 -20.56 -10.30
C SER A 24 8.10 -19.66 -11.41
N ASN A 25 9.34 -19.89 -11.83
CA ASN A 25 9.99 -19.09 -12.89
C ASN A 25 9.87 -17.58 -12.65
N ILE A 26 10.10 -17.15 -11.40
CA ILE A 26 9.99 -15.75 -11.02
C ILE A 26 11.27 -15.01 -11.44
N PHE A 27 11.15 -13.98 -12.27
CA PHE A 27 12.30 -13.15 -12.67
C PHE A 27 11.91 -11.73 -13.06
N VAL A 28 12.88 -10.83 -12.93
CA VAL A 28 12.77 -9.44 -13.37
C VAL A 28 13.18 -9.33 -14.84
N THR A 29 12.33 -8.76 -15.69
CA THR A 29 12.56 -8.75 -17.15
C THR A 29 13.66 -7.79 -17.62
N ASN A 30 13.95 -6.75 -16.84
CA ASN A 30 15.03 -5.79 -17.11
C ASN A 30 16.21 -6.11 -16.17
N ALA A 31 17.35 -6.50 -16.75
CA ALA A 31 18.54 -6.87 -16.00
C ALA A 31 19.11 -5.72 -15.14
N GLU A 32 18.95 -4.47 -15.57
CA GLU A 32 19.38 -3.31 -14.79
C GLU A 32 18.50 -3.13 -13.55
N ALA A 33 17.16 -3.23 -13.70
CA ALA A 33 16.23 -3.18 -12.57
C ALA A 33 16.49 -4.32 -11.58
N ASP A 34 16.83 -5.51 -12.08
CA ASP A 34 17.19 -6.66 -11.24
C ASP A 34 18.42 -6.37 -10.38
N LEU A 35 19.48 -5.85 -11.00
CA LEU A 35 20.70 -5.47 -10.31
C LEU A 35 20.44 -4.39 -9.26
N ILE A 36 19.62 -3.39 -9.57
CA ILE A 36 19.28 -2.32 -8.61
C ILE A 36 18.51 -2.89 -7.42
N LEU A 37 17.48 -3.74 -7.65
CA LEU A 37 16.72 -4.38 -6.59
C LEU A 37 17.61 -5.20 -5.63
N LYS A 38 18.65 -5.84 -6.16
CA LYS A 38 19.63 -6.62 -5.39
C LYS A 38 20.72 -5.76 -4.75
N GLY A 39 20.67 -4.43 -4.90
CA GLY A 39 21.69 -3.50 -4.41
C GLY A 39 23.00 -3.48 -5.20
N ASN A 40 23.05 -4.17 -6.35
CA ASN A 40 24.25 -4.34 -7.18
C ASN A 40 24.36 -3.26 -8.27
N TYR A 41 24.41 -2.00 -7.86
CA TYR A 41 24.50 -0.86 -8.78
C TYR A 41 25.40 0.25 -8.21
N ASP A 42 25.96 1.07 -9.09
CA ASP A 42 26.69 2.28 -8.72
C ASP A 42 25.71 3.47 -8.67
N PRO A 43 25.46 4.09 -7.50
CA PRO A 43 24.60 5.27 -7.38
C PRO A 43 25.02 6.46 -8.25
N ALA A 44 26.30 6.58 -8.61
CA ALA A 44 26.78 7.66 -9.45
C ALA A 44 26.10 7.66 -10.84
N ASN A 45 25.67 6.50 -11.33
CA ASN A 45 24.97 6.37 -12.61
C ASN A 45 23.54 6.93 -12.60
N TYR A 46 22.98 7.18 -11.42
CA TYR A 46 21.60 7.64 -11.23
C TYR A 46 21.52 8.94 -10.43
N SER A 47 22.64 9.68 -10.36
CA SER A 47 22.68 10.98 -9.69
C SER A 47 21.89 12.01 -10.49
N ALA A 48 20.98 12.70 -9.82
CA ALA A 48 20.24 13.82 -10.42
C ALA A 48 21.19 14.99 -10.74
N THR A 49 20.95 15.70 -11.83
CA THR A 49 21.66 16.93 -12.15
C THR A 49 21.50 17.97 -11.05
N GLN A 50 20.30 18.07 -10.49
CA GLN A 50 20.01 18.85 -9.28
C GLN A 50 19.62 17.90 -8.14
N VAL A 51 20.49 17.80 -7.14
CA VAL A 51 20.20 17.02 -5.93
C VAL A 51 19.24 17.82 -5.04
N ILE A 52 18.08 17.23 -4.78
CA ILE A 52 17.11 17.69 -3.80
C ILE A 52 16.92 16.55 -2.81
N ASP A 53 17.57 16.65 -1.64
CA ASP A 53 17.55 15.68 -0.54
C ASP A 53 17.22 16.33 0.82
N ASP A 54 16.91 17.63 0.84
CA ASP A 54 16.42 18.33 2.02
C ASP A 54 14.95 17.96 2.30
N LEU A 55 14.69 17.52 3.53
CA LEU A 55 13.37 17.02 3.92
C LEU A 55 12.29 18.09 3.78
N ASP A 56 12.53 19.31 4.26
CA ASP A 56 11.50 20.34 4.28
C ASP A 56 11.17 20.80 2.85
N GLN A 57 12.19 20.91 1.98
CA GLN A 57 11.98 21.16 0.56
C GLN A 57 11.16 20.05 -0.11
N ILE A 58 11.51 18.78 0.11
CA ILE A 58 10.78 17.65 -0.48
C ILE A 58 9.32 17.64 -0.02
N VAL A 59 9.07 17.86 1.28
CA VAL A 59 7.70 17.90 1.83
C VAL A 59 6.88 18.99 1.13
N CYS A 60 7.41 20.20 1.04
CA CYS A 60 6.74 21.31 0.37
C CYS A 60 6.46 21.00 -1.11
N GLU A 61 7.44 20.47 -1.84
CA GLU A 61 7.29 20.16 -3.26
C GLU A 61 6.37 18.96 -3.51
N VAL A 62 6.36 17.94 -2.66
CA VAL A 62 5.40 16.84 -2.72
C VAL A 62 3.96 17.36 -2.57
N MET A 63 3.71 18.21 -1.56
CA MET A 63 2.39 18.80 -1.32
C MET A 63 1.92 19.66 -2.51
N SER A 64 2.83 20.41 -3.13
CA SER A 64 2.49 21.26 -4.27
C SER A 64 2.32 20.47 -5.57
N ASN A 65 3.14 19.44 -5.79
CA ASN A 65 3.26 18.78 -7.08
C ASN A 65 2.36 17.55 -7.25
N ILE A 66 1.86 16.93 -6.17
CA ILE A 66 0.77 15.95 -6.29
C ILE A 66 -0.48 16.65 -6.83
N SER A 67 -0.97 16.17 -7.97
CA SER A 67 -1.99 16.83 -8.79
C SER A 67 -3.27 16.01 -8.84
N THR A 68 -4.39 16.65 -8.48
CA THR A 68 -5.74 16.08 -8.64
C THR A 68 -6.05 15.79 -10.09
N ASP A 69 -5.57 16.62 -11.02
CA ASP A 69 -5.78 16.44 -12.47
C ASP A 69 -5.05 15.18 -12.98
N SER A 70 -3.84 14.92 -12.49
CA SER A 70 -3.09 13.71 -12.83
C SER A 70 -3.76 12.47 -12.27
N LEU A 71 -4.15 12.49 -10.99
CA LEU A 71 -4.90 11.40 -10.35
C LEU A 71 -6.20 11.10 -11.12
N HIS A 72 -6.99 12.13 -11.41
CA HIS A 72 -8.22 12.01 -12.19
C HIS A 72 -7.97 11.40 -13.57
N SER A 73 -6.97 11.90 -14.31
CA SER A 73 -6.60 11.37 -15.63
C SER A 73 -6.21 9.90 -15.58
N TYR A 74 -5.52 9.45 -14.53
CA TYR A 74 -5.14 8.04 -14.36
C TYR A 74 -6.35 7.16 -14.07
N LEU A 75 -7.29 7.60 -13.22
CA LEU A 75 -8.52 6.88 -12.93
C LEU A 75 -9.40 6.69 -14.17
N ILE A 76 -9.64 7.78 -14.92
CA ILE A 76 -10.37 7.70 -16.20
C ILE A 76 -9.74 6.62 -17.07
N LYS A 77 -8.41 6.68 -17.22
CA LYS A 77 -7.73 5.77 -18.15
C LYS A 77 -7.79 4.31 -17.67
N LEU A 78 -7.59 4.06 -16.38
CA LEU A 78 -7.71 2.73 -15.78
C LEU A 78 -9.13 2.15 -15.95
N GLY A 79 -10.16 2.99 -15.88
CA GLY A 79 -11.55 2.62 -16.14
C GLY A 79 -11.84 2.21 -17.59
N THR A 80 -11.00 2.57 -18.57
CA THR A 80 -11.27 2.29 -19.99
C THR A 80 -10.97 0.86 -20.46
N PHE A 81 -10.33 0.03 -19.64
CA PHE A 81 -9.85 -1.29 -20.08
C PHE A 81 -10.94 -2.37 -20.15
N TYR A 82 -12.21 -2.02 -19.93
CA TYR A 82 -13.38 -2.91 -19.78
C TYR A 82 -13.33 -3.78 -18.51
N ASN A 83 -12.25 -4.53 -18.33
CA ASN A 83 -11.85 -5.11 -17.06
C ASN A 83 -10.32 -5.22 -16.99
N ARG A 84 -9.81 -5.45 -15.79
CA ARG A 84 -8.39 -5.72 -15.54
C ARG A 84 -8.21 -7.06 -14.83
N ASN A 85 -9.15 -8.00 -14.99
CA ASN A 85 -9.08 -9.32 -14.36
C ASN A 85 -7.80 -10.06 -14.78
N SER A 86 -7.14 -10.78 -13.87
CA SER A 86 -5.87 -11.45 -14.15
C SER A 86 -5.97 -12.55 -15.21
N GLY A 87 -7.18 -13.10 -15.43
CA GLY A 87 -7.47 -14.04 -16.53
C GLY A 87 -7.78 -13.38 -17.87
N SER A 88 -7.93 -12.05 -17.92
CA SER A 88 -8.39 -11.33 -19.10
C SER A 88 -7.33 -11.20 -20.21
N ASP A 89 -7.75 -10.66 -21.34
CA ASP A 89 -6.95 -10.58 -22.57
C ASP A 89 -5.57 -9.92 -22.35
N THR A 90 -4.53 -10.55 -22.93
CA THR A 90 -3.14 -10.07 -22.83
C THR A 90 -2.59 -9.47 -24.12
N LEU A 91 -3.31 -9.59 -25.24
CA LEU A 91 -2.88 -9.21 -26.59
C LEU A 91 -3.46 -7.88 -27.05
N SER A 92 -4.71 -7.59 -26.70
CA SER A 92 -5.45 -6.38 -27.05
C SER A 92 -4.72 -5.12 -26.58
N THR A 93 -4.70 -4.09 -27.42
CA THR A 93 -4.09 -2.81 -27.07
C THR A 93 -5.01 -1.91 -26.25
N THR A 94 -6.29 -2.24 -26.13
CA THR A 94 -7.32 -1.36 -25.55
C THR A 94 -8.09 -1.97 -24.39
N THR A 95 -8.13 -3.30 -24.23
CA THR A 95 -8.89 -3.97 -23.17
C THR A 95 -8.08 -5.08 -22.49
N GLY A 96 -8.48 -5.42 -21.27
CA GLY A 96 -7.90 -6.49 -20.46
C GLY A 96 -6.61 -6.08 -19.75
N ILE A 97 -6.15 -6.97 -18.89
CA ILE A 97 -4.97 -6.80 -18.05
C ILE A 97 -3.70 -6.60 -18.88
N GLY A 98 -3.61 -7.15 -20.10
CA GLY A 98 -2.50 -6.87 -21.01
C GLY A 98 -2.38 -5.39 -21.37
N ALA A 99 -3.50 -4.77 -21.77
CA ALA A 99 -3.53 -3.37 -22.15
C ALA A 99 -3.20 -2.46 -20.95
N ALA A 100 -3.77 -2.76 -19.78
CA ALA A 100 -3.52 -2.03 -18.54
C ALA A 100 -2.03 -2.07 -18.14
N ARG A 101 -1.41 -3.27 -18.13
CA ARG A 101 0.02 -3.44 -17.81
C ARG A 101 0.95 -2.68 -18.75
N ARG A 102 0.68 -2.71 -20.05
CA ARG A 102 1.47 -1.95 -21.05
C ARG A 102 1.31 -0.45 -20.86
N TRP A 103 0.11 0.02 -20.57
CA TRP A 103 -0.14 1.43 -20.31
C TRP A 103 0.60 1.92 -19.07
N ALA A 104 0.50 1.22 -17.94
CA ALA A 104 1.20 1.58 -16.71
C ALA A 104 2.73 1.56 -16.89
N TYR A 105 3.27 0.53 -17.55
CA TYR A 105 4.69 0.46 -17.89
C TYR A 105 5.15 1.68 -18.69
N ASN A 106 4.35 2.09 -19.69
CA ASN A 106 4.66 3.27 -20.50
C ASN A 106 4.52 4.58 -19.70
N LYS A 107 3.63 4.66 -18.71
CA LYS A 107 3.56 5.80 -17.79
C LYS A 107 4.83 5.92 -16.96
N PHE A 108 5.31 4.83 -16.36
CA PHE A 108 6.59 4.83 -15.65
C PHE A 108 7.77 5.22 -16.54
N ARG A 109 7.83 4.71 -17.78
CA ARG A 109 8.83 5.14 -18.76
C ARG A 109 8.74 6.64 -19.10
N GLY A 110 7.54 7.19 -19.19
CA GLY A 110 7.32 8.62 -19.39
C GLY A 110 7.82 9.45 -18.20
N PHE A 111 7.57 8.99 -16.96
CA PHE A 111 8.09 9.63 -15.76
C PHE A 111 9.62 9.54 -15.69
N SER A 112 10.20 8.42 -16.12
CA SER A 112 11.65 8.24 -16.24
C SER A 112 12.29 9.28 -17.17
N ALA A 113 11.73 9.45 -18.37
CA ALA A 113 12.20 10.46 -19.32
C ALA A 113 12.10 11.90 -18.76
N ALA A 114 11.13 12.16 -17.87
CA ALA A 114 10.97 13.43 -17.17
C ALA A 114 11.80 13.55 -15.88
N SER A 115 12.59 12.53 -15.52
CA SER A 115 13.44 12.47 -14.33
C SER A 115 14.88 12.06 -14.67
N GLU A 116 15.36 12.48 -15.85
CA GLU A 116 16.73 12.22 -16.34
C GLU A 116 17.03 10.71 -16.54
N ASP A 117 16.01 9.95 -16.95
CA ASP A 117 16.07 8.48 -17.15
C ASP A 117 16.48 7.68 -15.90
N ARG A 118 16.33 8.28 -14.70
CA ARG A 118 16.74 7.65 -13.43
C ARG A 118 15.81 6.53 -12.96
N LEU A 119 14.56 6.52 -13.42
CA LEU A 119 13.61 5.46 -13.09
C LEU A 119 13.81 4.26 -14.02
N ILE A 120 14.12 3.09 -13.46
CA ILE A 120 14.30 1.86 -14.25
C ILE A 120 13.04 1.00 -14.15
N THR A 121 12.26 1.01 -15.24
CA THR A 121 11.01 0.26 -15.34
C THR A 121 11.24 -1.18 -15.76
N SER A 122 10.47 -2.11 -15.18
CA SER A 122 10.51 -3.54 -15.49
C SER A 122 9.16 -4.22 -15.21
N TYR A 123 9.06 -5.48 -15.62
CA TYR A 123 8.08 -6.41 -15.09
C TYR A 123 8.76 -7.40 -14.14
N LEU A 124 8.05 -7.85 -13.11
CA LEU A 124 8.33 -9.13 -12.46
C LEU A 124 7.42 -10.16 -13.13
N GLN A 125 8.00 -11.10 -13.87
CA GLN A 125 7.27 -12.20 -14.48
C GLN A 125 7.29 -13.42 -13.58
N PHE A 126 6.18 -14.14 -13.51
CA PHE A 126 6.07 -15.42 -12.82
C PHE A 126 5.06 -16.35 -13.49
N ASP A 127 5.26 -17.64 -13.32
CA ASP A 127 4.35 -18.68 -13.80
C ASP A 127 3.51 -19.22 -12.64
N GLN A 128 2.20 -19.08 -12.78
CA GLN A 128 1.18 -19.60 -11.87
C GLN A 128 -0.16 -19.67 -12.61
N VAL A 129 -0.93 -20.75 -12.41
CA VAL A 129 -2.26 -20.88 -13.00
C VAL A 129 -3.27 -20.04 -12.21
N ILE A 130 -3.74 -18.95 -12.80
CA ILE A 130 -4.73 -18.03 -12.24
C ILE A 130 -5.78 -17.75 -13.31
N CYS A 131 -7.05 -18.05 -13.04
CA CYS A 131 -8.16 -17.89 -13.98
C CYS A 131 -7.89 -18.47 -15.39
N GLY A 132 -7.21 -19.62 -15.45
CA GLY A 132 -6.87 -20.31 -16.71
C GLY A 132 -5.61 -19.78 -17.44
N MET A 133 -5.00 -18.70 -16.95
CA MET A 133 -3.74 -18.14 -17.48
C MET A 133 -2.56 -18.65 -16.67
N SER A 134 -1.50 -19.10 -17.35
CA SER A 134 -0.34 -19.73 -16.69
C SER A 134 0.81 -18.80 -16.34
N GLN A 135 0.80 -17.56 -16.85
CA GLN A 135 1.91 -16.61 -16.69
C GLN A 135 1.38 -15.20 -16.50
N HIS A 136 1.98 -14.50 -15.55
CA HIS A 136 1.57 -13.16 -15.16
C HIS A 136 2.75 -12.23 -14.96
N ARG A 137 2.45 -10.94 -14.82
CA ARG A 137 3.48 -9.90 -14.64
C ARG A 137 2.99 -8.77 -13.75
N ASN A 138 3.67 -8.52 -12.64
CA ASN A 138 3.59 -7.23 -11.94
C ASN A 138 4.35 -6.18 -12.75
N ILE A 139 3.96 -4.91 -12.62
CA ILE A 139 4.66 -3.77 -13.24
C ILE A 139 5.34 -2.99 -12.13
N PHE A 140 6.61 -2.65 -12.30
CA PHE A 140 7.24 -1.75 -11.35
C PHE A 140 8.25 -0.82 -12.01
N THR A 141 8.59 0.24 -11.31
CA THR A 141 9.76 1.06 -11.61
C THR A 141 10.53 1.32 -10.33
N ILE A 142 11.86 1.30 -10.42
CA ILE A 142 12.74 1.55 -9.28
C ILE A 142 13.48 2.87 -9.48
N LEU A 143 13.48 3.71 -8.44
CA LEU A 143 14.35 4.87 -8.30
C LEU A 143 15.57 4.44 -7.47
N PRO A 144 16.78 4.38 -8.05
CA PRO A 144 17.97 3.95 -7.32
C PRO A 144 18.35 4.95 -6.22
N GLY A 145 18.62 4.44 -5.03
CA GLY A 145 19.07 5.23 -3.87
C GLY A 145 20.55 5.64 -3.97
N SER A 146 20.89 6.74 -3.31
CA SER A 146 22.23 7.32 -3.29
C SER A 146 23.19 6.72 -2.26
N ASP A 147 22.68 5.96 -1.27
CA ASP A 147 23.52 5.33 -0.26
C ASP A 147 24.40 4.23 -0.89
N THR A 148 25.64 4.12 -0.42
CA THR A 148 26.64 3.15 -0.94
C THR A 148 26.82 1.95 -0.03
N LEU A 149 26.33 2.02 1.21
CA LEU A 149 26.47 1.01 2.25
C LEU A 149 25.15 0.27 2.47
N ASP A 150 24.05 1.01 2.59
CA ASP A 150 22.72 0.43 2.73
C ASP A 150 21.94 0.52 1.42
N LYS A 151 21.70 -0.64 0.81
CA LYS A 151 21.03 -0.77 -0.49
C LYS A 151 19.60 -1.28 -0.37
N SER A 152 19.03 -1.22 0.83
CA SER A 152 17.65 -1.58 1.04
C SER A 152 16.67 -0.76 0.22
N VAL A 153 15.49 -1.33 0.03
CA VAL A 153 14.43 -0.74 -0.78
C VAL A 153 13.20 -0.43 0.07
N LEU A 154 12.49 0.63 -0.30
CA LEU A 154 11.12 0.88 0.12
C LEU A 154 10.18 0.52 -1.02
N ILE A 155 9.08 -0.17 -0.74
CA ILE A 155 8.08 -0.53 -1.75
C ILE A 155 6.79 0.26 -1.50
N LEU A 156 6.33 0.97 -2.54
CA LEU A 156 5.03 1.64 -2.59
C LEU A 156 4.19 0.90 -3.63
N GLU A 157 3.10 0.27 -3.19
CA GLU A 157 2.32 -0.64 -4.02
C GLU A 157 0.81 -0.42 -3.96
N ALA A 158 0.15 -0.94 -4.99
CA ALA A 158 -1.29 -1.11 -5.13
C ALA A 158 -1.52 -2.16 -6.21
N HIS A 159 -2.64 -2.87 -6.21
CA HIS A 159 -2.96 -3.75 -7.32
C HIS A 159 -3.67 -3.02 -8.46
N ILE A 160 -3.41 -3.48 -9.68
CA ILE A 160 -4.02 -2.94 -10.90
C ILE A 160 -5.13 -3.83 -11.43
N ASP A 161 -5.26 -5.07 -10.97
CA ASP A 161 -6.36 -5.93 -11.42
C ASP A 161 -7.70 -5.47 -10.86
N SER A 162 -8.78 -6.01 -11.43
CA SER A 162 -10.15 -5.76 -10.99
C SER A 162 -11.01 -6.97 -11.29
N ARG A 163 -12.13 -7.10 -10.59
CA ARG A 163 -13.11 -8.16 -10.83
C ARG A 163 -14.55 -7.73 -10.55
N CYS A 164 -15.48 -8.58 -10.96
CA CYS A 164 -16.86 -8.56 -10.51
C CYS A 164 -17.09 -9.64 -9.45
N GLU A 165 -18.34 -10.06 -9.28
CA GLU A 165 -18.76 -11.03 -8.27
C GLU A 165 -18.00 -12.36 -8.37
N ASP A 166 -17.94 -12.93 -9.58
CA ASP A 166 -17.09 -14.10 -9.87
C ASP A 166 -15.64 -13.64 -10.12
N GLY A 167 -14.73 -14.13 -9.27
CA GLY A 167 -13.31 -13.80 -9.28
C GLY A 167 -12.59 -14.03 -10.59
N CYS A 168 -13.08 -14.92 -11.45
CA CYS A 168 -12.47 -15.23 -12.75
C CYS A 168 -13.37 -14.89 -13.94
N ASP A 169 -14.45 -14.12 -13.76
CA ASP A 169 -15.28 -13.70 -14.88
C ASP A 169 -14.61 -12.58 -15.70
N ILE A 170 -14.00 -12.99 -16.82
CA ILE A 170 -13.34 -12.10 -17.78
C ILE A 170 -14.32 -11.42 -18.75
N THR A 171 -15.61 -11.79 -18.72
CA THR A 171 -16.66 -11.20 -19.56
C THR A 171 -17.42 -10.09 -18.84
N CYS A 172 -17.25 -9.95 -17.53
CA CYS A 172 -17.83 -8.86 -16.78
C CYS A 172 -17.09 -7.53 -17.05
N GLN A 173 -17.84 -6.43 -17.05
CA GLN A 173 -17.30 -5.08 -17.12
C GLN A 173 -16.90 -4.61 -15.71
N ALA A 174 -15.67 -4.94 -15.31
CA ALA A 174 -15.09 -4.61 -14.01
C ALA A 174 -14.22 -3.35 -14.12
N HIS A 175 -14.82 -2.18 -14.02
CA HIS A 175 -14.07 -0.92 -14.04
C HIS A 175 -13.15 -0.77 -12.84
N GLY A 176 -13.55 -1.24 -11.65
CA GLY A 176 -12.69 -1.28 -10.44
C GLY A 176 -12.05 0.07 -10.14
N ILE A 177 -12.85 1.15 -10.09
CA ILE A 177 -12.31 2.50 -9.94
C ILE A 177 -11.82 2.73 -8.52
N GLU A 178 -12.65 2.46 -7.54
CA GLU A 178 -12.25 2.51 -6.15
C GLU A 178 -11.31 1.34 -5.82
N ASP A 179 -11.68 0.13 -6.27
CA ASP A 179 -10.96 -1.13 -6.05
C ASP A 179 -10.38 -1.70 -7.37
N ASN A 180 -9.13 -1.42 -7.72
CA ASN A 180 -8.21 -0.51 -7.01
C ASN A 180 -7.47 0.44 -7.96
N ALA A 181 -8.21 1.03 -8.90
CA ALA A 181 -7.64 2.11 -9.72
C ALA A 181 -7.23 3.33 -8.87
N SER A 182 -7.89 3.56 -7.73
CA SER A 182 -7.56 4.62 -6.78
C SER A 182 -6.13 4.48 -6.23
N GLY A 183 -5.76 3.31 -5.70
CA GLY A 183 -4.41 3.01 -5.22
C GLY A 183 -3.40 2.96 -6.36
N SER A 184 -3.75 2.35 -7.49
CA SER A 184 -2.88 2.32 -8.68
C SER A 184 -2.53 3.73 -9.18
N ALA A 185 -3.48 4.65 -9.21
CA ALA A 185 -3.25 6.04 -9.60
C ALA A 185 -2.40 6.80 -8.59
N LEU A 186 -2.60 6.54 -7.29
CA LEU A 186 -1.74 7.07 -6.23
C LEU A 186 -0.28 6.65 -6.47
N VAL A 187 0.00 5.36 -6.67
CA VAL A 187 1.38 4.87 -6.90
C VAL A 187 1.99 5.47 -8.16
N LEU A 188 1.22 5.61 -9.26
CA LEU A 188 1.69 6.27 -10.48
C LEU A 188 2.05 7.74 -10.23
N GLU A 189 1.22 8.46 -9.46
CA GLU A 189 1.48 9.86 -9.13
C GLU A 189 2.68 10.03 -8.20
N LEU A 190 2.87 9.12 -7.24
CA LEU A 190 4.05 9.09 -6.40
C LEU A 190 5.32 8.84 -7.22
N ALA A 191 5.29 7.91 -8.18
CA ALA A 191 6.42 7.69 -9.08
C ALA A 191 6.75 8.96 -9.89
N ARG A 192 5.75 9.68 -10.38
CA ARG A 192 5.93 10.93 -11.13
C ARG A 192 6.56 12.03 -10.28
N VAL A 193 6.06 12.24 -9.06
CA VAL A 193 6.48 13.34 -8.18
C VAL A 193 7.79 13.01 -7.48
N MET A 194 7.88 11.84 -6.83
CA MET A 194 9.03 11.50 -6.00
C MET A 194 10.29 11.22 -6.83
N SER A 195 10.16 10.81 -8.09
CA SER A 195 11.32 10.64 -8.99
C SER A 195 12.09 11.93 -9.25
N GLN A 196 11.56 13.10 -8.91
CA GLN A 196 12.26 14.38 -9.03
C GLN A 196 13.28 14.61 -7.90
N PHE A 197 13.23 13.83 -6.83
CA PHE A 197 14.10 13.99 -5.66
C PHE A 197 15.23 12.94 -5.62
N THR A 198 16.11 13.08 -4.63
CA THR A 198 17.20 12.14 -4.35
C THR A 198 17.02 11.55 -2.96
N PHE A 199 17.00 10.23 -2.87
CA PHE A 199 16.85 9.49 -1.61
C PHE A 199 18.10 8.68 -1.28
N LYS A 200 18.28 8.27 -0.03
CA LYS A 200 19.35 7.36 0.39
C LYS A 200 19.05 5.94 -0.04
N HIS A 201 17.84 5.46 0.28
CA HIS A 201 17.36 4.13 -0.09
C HIS A 201 16.66 4.14 -1.45
N SER A 202 16.66 2.99 -2.14
CA SER A 202 15.93 2.88 -3.40
C SER A 202 14.43 2.82 -3.13
N ILE A 203 13.62 3.35 -4.05
CA ILE A 203 12.15 3.31 -3.94
C ILE A 203 11.59 2.55 -5.14
N VAL A 204 10.81 1.50 -4.86
CA VAL A 204 10.08 0.72 -5.85
C VAL A 204 8.63 1.19 -5.85
N PHE A 205 8.16 1.64 -7.01
CA PHE A 205 6.75 1.93 -7.25
C PHE A 205 6.17 0.75 -8.05
N MET A 206 5.26 -0.01 -7.43
CA MET A 206 4.78 -1.28 -7.97
C MET A 206 3.27 -1.31 -8.14
N LEU A 207 2.84 -1.87 -9.27
CA LEU A 207 1.47 -2.26 -9.52
C LEU A 207 1.42 -3.79 -9.60
N THR A 208 0.83 -4.42 -8.58
CA THR A 208 0.66 -5.87 -8.48
C THR A 208 -0.52 -6.33 -9.36
N ILE A 209 -0.53 -7.63 -9.68
CA ILE A 209 -1.67 -8.28 -10.33
C ILE A 209 -2.19 -9.40 -9.43
N ALA A 210 -3.40 -9.88 -9.72
CA ALA A 210 -4.03 -11.00 -9.05
C ALA A 210 -4.10 -10.89 -7.52
N GLU A 211 -4.30 -9.67 -7.02
CA GLU A 211 -4.73 -9.45 -5.63
C GLU A 211 -6.06 -10.17 -5.41
N GLU A 212 -6.98 -9.94 -6.36
CA GLU A 212 -8.38 -10.35 -6.32
C GLU A 212 -8.60 -11.88 -6.43
N GLN A 213 -7.55 -12.60 -6.79
CA GLN A 213 -7.56 -14.07 -6.88
C GLN A 213 -6.78 -14.73 -5.75
N GLY A 214 -6.17 -13.96 -4.85
CA GLY A 214 -5.44 -14.48 -3.69
C GLY A 214 -4.03 -13.91 -3.51
N LEU A 215 -3.83 -12.61 -3.77
CA LEU A 215 -2.57 -11.88 -3.50
C LEU A 215 -1.36 -12.44 -4.26
N TYR A 216 -1.58 -13.04 -5.43
CA TYR A 216 -0.55 -13.82 -6.11
C TYR A 216 0.59 -12.96 -6.66
N GLY A 217 0.30 -11.74 -7.13
CA GLY A 217 1.32 -10.81 -7.57
C GLY A 217 2.25 -10.41 -6.43
N ALA A 218 1.70 -10.01 -5.28
CA ALA A 218 2.50 -9.68 -4.11
C ALA A 218 3.25 -10.89 -3.55
N ASN A 219 2.63 -12.07 -3.53
CA ASN A 219 3.31 -13.31 -3.13
C ASN A 219 4.52 -13.62 -4.03
N ALA A 220 4.38 -13.50 -5.35
CA ALA A 220 5.48 -13.71 -6.28
C ALA A 220 6.62 -12.68 -6.07
N PHE A 221 6.29 -11.41 -5.82
CA PHE A 221 7.32 -10.39 -5.59
C PHE A 221 8.01 -10.56 -4.23
N SER A 222 7.26 -10.86 -3.18
CA SER A 222 7.79 -11.14 -1.85
C SER A 222 8.72 -12.37 -1.87
N GLN A 223 8.29 -13.46 -2.52
CA GLN A 223 9.12 -14.65 -2.70
C GLN A 223 10.40 -14.34 -3.50
N TYR A 224 10.31 -13.51 -4.55
CA TYR A 224 11.49 -13.05 -5.28
C TYR A 224 12.49 -12.32 -4.36
N CYS A 225 11.98 -11.47 -3.48
CA CYS A 225 12.81 -10.74 -2.52
C CYS A 225 13.49 -11.68 -1.52
N VAL A 226 12.77 -12.68 -0.99
CA VAL A 226 13.34 -13.72 -0.12
C VAL A 226 14.45 -14.50 -0.85
N ASP A 227 14.15 -15.02 -2.04
CA ASP A 227 15.06 -15.87 -2.81
C ASP A 227 16.36 -15.15 -3.19
N ASN A 228 16.30 -13.82 -3.34
CA ASN A 228 17.42 -12.99 -3.73
C ASN A 228 18.01 -12.17 -2.57
N ASN A 229 17.58 -12.41 -1.33
CA ASN A 229 18.01 -11.67 -0.13
C ASN A 229 17.89 -10.14 -0.28
N ILE A 230 16.83 -9.68 -0.92
CA ILE A 230 16.55 -8.24 -1.07
C ILE A 230 16.13 -7.70 0.29
N LEU A 231 16.84 -6.66 0.74
CA LEU A 231 16.55 -5.95 1.98
C LEU A 231 15.43 -4.95 1.74
N ILE A 232 14.34 -5.05 2.49
CA ILE A 232 13.18 -4.15 2.40
C ILE A 232 13.02 -3.43 3.73
N ASN A 233 13.06 -2.10 3.69
CA ASN A 233 12.84 -1.27 4.89
C ASN A 233 11.37 -1.30 5.30
N ALA A 234 10.47 -1.09 4.34
CA ALA A 234 9.04 -1.20 4.54
C ALA A 234 8.28 -1.35 3.20
N VAL A 235 7.04 -1.82 3.30
CA VAL A 235 6.05 -1.84 2.21
C VAL A 235 4.83 -1.01 2.60
N GLN A 236 4.44 -0.09 1.73
CA GLN A 236 3.18 0.68 1.82
C GLN A 236 2.23 0.20 0.72
N ASN A 237 1.22 -0.58 1.11
CA ASN A 237 0.14 -1.00 0.21
C ASN A 237 -1.00 0.02 0.25
N ASN A 238 -1.56 0.39 -0.90
CA ASN A 238 -2.65 1.35 -1.04
C ASN A 238 -3.82 0.66 -1.73
N ASP A 239 -4.93 0.50 -1.00
CA ASP A 239 -6.04 -0.28 -1.51
C ASP A 239 -7.37 0.17 -0.93
N VAL A 240 -8.28 0.56 -1.85
CA VAL A 240 -9.51 1.31 -1.59
C VAL A 240 -9.18 2.60 -0.84
N ILE A 241 -8.63 3.60 -1.54
CA ILE A 241 -7.97 4.77 -0.91
C ILE A 241 -8.46 6.14 -1.44
N GLY A 242 -9.52 6.16 -2.26
CA GLY A 242 -10.05 7.37 -2.90
C GLY A 242 -11.47 7.76 -2.49
N GLY A 243 -12.24 6.81 -1.95
CA GLY A 243 -13.66 6.94 -1.69
C GLY A 243 -13.94 7.52 -0.31
N ILE A 244 -14.95 8.37 -0.25
CA ILE A 244 -15.38 9.05 0.99
C ILE A 244 -16.79 8.64 1.44
N THR A 245 -17.55 7.97 0.56
CA THR A 245 -18.94 7.58 0.80
C THR A 245 -19.01 6.17 1.34
N CYS A 246 -19.65 6.02 2.49
CA CYS A 246 -19.83 4.72 3.11
C CYS A 246 -20.88 3.85 2.42
N GLY A 247 -20.55 2.59 2.17
CA GLY A 247 -21.49 1.57 1.67
C GLY A 247 -22.40 1.00 2.75
N ASN A 248 -23.47 0.33 2.32
CA ASN A 248 -24.45 -0.32 3.19
C ASN A 248 -23.85 -1.47 4.01
N THR A 249 -22.88 -2.18 3.43
CA THR A 249 -22.17 -3.34 4.01
C THR A 249 -20.75 -2.99 4.47
N SER A 250 -20.43 -1.71 4.67
CA SER A 250 -19.08 -1.28 5.08
C SER A 250 -18.54 -2.05 6.29
N SER A 251 -17.32 -2.57 6.17
CA SER A 251 -16.72 -3.49 7.15
C SER A 251 -16.46 -2.82 8.52
N PRO A 252 -16.69 -3.51 9.65
CA PRO A 252 -16.39 -2.99 10.99
C PRO A 252 -14.91 -2.59 11.22
N PRO A 253 -14.61 -1.50 11.96
CA PRO A 253 -15.56 -0.51 12.48
C PRO A 253 -16.18 0.28 11.32
N SER A 254 -17.50 0.19 11.25
CA SER A 254 -18.27 0.74 10.13
C SER A 254 -18.59 2.21 10.39
N CYS A 255 -19.13 2.88 9.37
CA CYS A 255 -19.62 4.24 9.49
C CYS A 255 -20.95 4.30 10.26
N PRO A 256 -21.41 5.50 10.68
CA PRO A 256 -22.68 5.67 11.38
C PRO A 256 -23.93 5.24 10.58
N SER A 257 -23.90 5.38 9.25
CA SER A 257 -24.99 5.01 8.35
C SER A 257 -24.49 4.93 6.89
N GLU A 258 -25.21 4.20 6.05
CA GLU A 258 -25.04 4.23 4.59
C GLU A 258 -25.01 5.68 4.08
N ASN A 259 -24.18 5.95 3.07
CA ASN A 259 -23.94 7.27 2.47
C ASN A 259 -23.32 8.31 3.41
N HIS A 260 -22.91 7.94 4.62
CA HIS A 260 -22.10 8.82 5.46
C HIS A 260 -20.81 9.21 4.72
N ILE A 261 -20.50 10.50 4.74
CA ILE A 261 -19.33 11.06 4.07
C ILE A 261 -18.20 11.24 5.09
N ASP A 262 -17.04 10.67 4.80
CA ASP A 262 -15.80 10.88 5.54
C ASP A 262 -14.65 11.15 4.58
N SER A 263 -14.21 12.39 4.55
CA SER A 263 -13.07 12.84 3.75
C SER A 263 -11.88 13.27 4.61
N THR A 264 -11.90 12.95 5.90
CA THR A 264 -10.87 13.39 6.85
C THR A 264 -10.26 12.25 7.63
N HIS A 265 -10.71 11.00 7.49
CA HIS A 265 -10.04 9.85 8.13
C HIS A 265 -9.42 8.91 7.10
N VAL A 266 -8.24 8.39 7.42
CA VAL A 266 -7.58 7.31 6.68
C VAL A 266 -7.12 6.26 7.67
N ARG A 267 -7.28 4.98 7.32
CA ARG A 267 -6.92 3.86 8.18
C ARG A 267 -5.59 3.27 7.75
N ILE A 268 -4.77 2.92 8.74
CA ILE A 268 -3.56 2.12 8.56
C ILE A 268 -3.73 0.76 9.23
N PHE A 269 -3.71 -0.27 8.39
CA PHE A 269 -3.77 -1.68 8.71
C PHE A 269 -2.35 -2.24 8.80
N SER A 270 -2.07 -3.01 9.85
CA SER A 270 -0.71 -3.55 10.09
C SER A 270 -0.71 -4.70 11.08
N ALA A 271 0.17 -5.68 10.86
CA ALA A 271 0.50 -6.65 11.89
C ALA A 271 1.19 -5.99 13.09
N THR A 272 1.37 -6.75 14.18
CA THR A 272 2.13 -6.29 15.36
C THR A 272 3.63 -6.16 15.06
N GLY A 273 4.43 -5.69 16.04
CA GLY A 273 5.89 -5.61 15.88
C GLY A 273 6.34 -4.46 14.97
N ALA A 274 7.28 -4.73 14.06
CA ALA A 274 7.88 -3.70 13.20
C ALA A 274 6.84 -3.02 12.27
N SER A 275 5.88 -3.77 11.72
CA SER A 275 4.77 -3.20 10.94
C SER A 275 3.93 -2.21 11.74
N ARG A 276 3.61 -2.53 13.00
CA ARG A 276 2.90 -1.62 13.90
C ARG A 276 3.73 -0.38 14.20
N GLY A 277 5.02 -0.58 14.50
CA GLY A 277 5.95 0.51 14.74
C GLY A 277 6.03 1.46 13.55
N TYR A 278 6.02 0.93 12.32
CA TYR A 278 6.01 1.75 11.12
C TYR A 278 4.71 2.53 10.93
N ALA A 279 3.54 1.90 11.15
CA ALA A 279 2.25 2.61 11.12
C ALA A 279 2.21 3.77 12.14
N GLN A 280 2.69 3.53 13.35
CA GLN A 280 2.80 4.56 14.40
C GLN A 280 3.79 5.66 14.01
N TYR A 281 4.93 5.29 13.44
CA TYR A 281 5.91 6.25 12.96
C TYR A 281 5.34 7.18 11.90
N VAL A 282 4.58 6.66 10.92
CA VAL A 282 3.87 7.45 9.92
C VAL A 282 2.90 8.43 10.59
N LYS A 283 2.05 7.95 11.51
CA LYS A 283 1.09 8.78 12.25
C LYS A 283 1.77 9.90 13.05
N HIS A 284 2.78 9.56 13.86
CA HIS A 284 3.48 10.54 14.72
C HIS A 284 4.16 11.62 13.91
N LEU A 285 4.83 11.24 12.82
CA LEU A 285 5.49 12.22 11.97
C LEU A 285 4.49 13.09 11.24
N PHE A 286 3.39 12.51 10.76
CA PHE A 286 2.31 13.26 10.15
C PHE A 286 1.81 14.35 11.10
N GLU A 287 1.47 13.99 12.34
CA GLU A 287 0.96 14.93 13.35
C GLU A 287 1.98 16.03 13.70
N GLN A 288 3.27 15.67 13.76
CA GLN A 288 4.33 16.60 14.14
C GLN A 288 4.77 17.55 13.02
N LYS A 289 4.76 17.10 11.76
CA LYS A 289 5.40 17.81 10.65
C LYS A 289 4.45 18.20 9.53
N LEU A 290 3.45 17.39 9.22
CA LEU A 290 2.58 17.62 8.07
C LEU A 290 1.25 18.27 8.48
N GLN A 291 0.60 17.75 9.53
CA GLN A 291 -0.68 18.28 10.02
C GLN A 291 -0.67 19.80 10.28
N PRO A 292 0.38 20.41 10.89
CA PRO A 292 0.38 21.85 11.17
C PRO A 292 0.43 22.76 9.93
N ILE A 293 0.75 22.20 8.75
CA ILE A 293 0.94 22.94 7.50
C ILE A 293 -0.09 22.56 6.42
N MET A 294 -1.06 21.69 6.73
CA MET A 294 -2.14 21.31 5.82
C MET A 294 -3.40 22.15 6.08
N ASP A 295 -4.02 22.65 5.01
CA ASP A 295 -5.29 23.39 5.11
C ASP A 295 -6.44 22.50 5.60
N VAL A 296 -6.48 21.26 5.11
CA VAL A 296 -7.39 20.19 5.55
C VAL A 296 -6.51 18.99 5.86
N TRP A 297 -6.44 18.59 7.12
CA TRP A 297 -5.65 17.44 7.55
C TRP A 297 -6.50 16.17 7.63
N MET A 298 -5.82 15.04 7.62
CA MET A 298 -6.39 13.72 7.84
C MET A 298 -6.16 13.29 9.30
N ASP A 299 -7.14 12.68 9.93
CA ASP A 299 -6.98 11.89 11.13
C ASP A 299 -6.56 10.47 10.72
N ILE A 300 -5.30 10.13 10.99
CA ILE A 300 -4.76 8.79 10.72
C ILE A 300 -5.19 7.87 11.87
N GLU A 301 -6.00 6.87 11.55
CA GLU A 301 -6.45 5.83 12.49
C GLU A 301 -5.64 4.54 12.25
N ILE A 302 -4.87 4.12 13.24
CA ILE A 302 -4.18 2.82 13.22
C ILE A 302 -5.15 1.76 13.73
N MET A 303 -5.33 0.71 12.93
CA MET A 303 -6.27 -0.36 13.23
C MET A 303 -5.63 -1.42 14.09
N ASN A 304 -6.29 -1.89 15.17
CA ASN A 304 -5.70 -2.87 16.10
C ASN A 304 -5.35 -4.22 15.47
N GLN A 305 -6.14 -4.65 14.49
CA GLN A 305 -5.93 -5.90 13.76
C GLN A 305 -5.06 -5.67 12.53
N GLU A 306 -4.48 -6.75 11.99
CA GLU A 306 -3.75 -6.68 10.72
C GLU A 306 -4.68 -6.18 9.61
N ASP A 307 -5.86 -6.78 9.49
CA ASP A 307 -6.98 -6.28 8.70
C ASP A 307 -8.30 -6.73 9.36
N ARG A 308 -9.43 -6.41 8.73
CA ARG A 308 -10.75 -6.84 9.18
C ARG A 308 -11.00 -8.29 8.77
N THR A 309 -11.91 -8.96 9.46
CA THR A 309 -12.24 -10.36 9.16
C THR A 309 -12.69 -10.51 7.69
N GLY A 310 -12.05 -11.42 6.96
CA GLY A 310 -12.35 -11.65 5.54
C GLY A 310 -11.81 -10.59 4.58
N ARG A 311 -11.06 -9.60 5.09
CA ARG A 311 -10.42 -8.54 4.33
C ARG A 311 -8.90 -8.71 4.37
N GLY A 312 -8.22 -8.05 3.45
CA GLY A 312 -6.76 -8.07 3.35
C GLY A 312 -6.29 -7.19 2.20
N GLY A 313 -5.03 -7.39 1.81
CA GLY A 313 -4.43 -6.79 0.63
C GLY A 313 -2.96 -7.19 0.52
N ASP A 314 -2.27 -6.69 -0.49
CA ASP A 314 -0.91 -7.10 -0.89
C ASP A 314 0.20 -6.94 0.17
N HIS A 315 -0.02 -6.15 1.23
CA HIS A 315 0.86 -6.11 2.40
C HIS A 315 1.02 -7.47 3.14
N ILE A 316 0.05 -8.36 3.01
CA ILE A 316 -0.01 -9.65 3.74
C ILE A 316 1.11 -10.60 3.34
N PRO A 317 1.36 -10.88 2.04
CA PRO A 317 2.49 -11.70 1.60
C PRO A 317 3.84 -11.21 2.11
N PHE A 318 4.14 -9.91 2.01
CA PHE A 318 5.39 -9.34 2.52
C PHE A 318 5.55 -9.55 4.02
N ARG A 319 4.49 -9.31 4.80
CA ARG A 319 4.50 -9.59 6.25
C ARG A 319 4.67 -11.08 6.54
N GLN A 320 4.25 -11.98 5.64
CA GLN A 320 4.33 -13.46 5.79
C GLN A 320 5.77 -13.93 5.68
N ASP A 321 6.53 -13.24 4.84
CA ASP A 321 7.95 -13.46 4.64
C ASP A 321 8.83 -12.65 5.62
N GLY A 322 8.20 -11.97 6.59
CA GLY A 322 8.90 -11.29 7.70
C GLY A 322 9.26 -9.83 7.43
N TYR A 323 8.79 -9.24 6.34
CA TYR A 323 9.01 -7.83 6.04
C TYR A 323 8.03 -6.92 6.80
N THR A 324 8.50 -5.71 7.10
CA THR A 324 7.66 -4.62 7.62
C THR A 324 6.69 -4.16 6.53
N ALA A 325 5.39 -4.29 6.75
CA ALA A 325 4.38 -3.95 5.76
C ALA A 325 3.11 -3.39 6.40
N ILE A 326 2.54 -2.36 5.78
CA ILE A 326 1.31 -1.70 6.20
C ILE A 326 0.39 -1.48 4.99
N ARG A 327 -0.91 -1.32 5.24
CA ARG A 327 -1.91 -0.96 4.22
C ARG A 327 -2.64 0.31 4.61
N PHE A 328 -2.69 1.27 3.68
CA PHE A 328 -3.58 2.43 3.74
C PHE A 328 -4.91 2.08 3.09
N CYS A 329 -6.00 2.47 3.75
CA CYS A 329 -7.36 2.27 3.26
C CYS A 329 -8.25 3.43 3.70
N SER A 330 -9.22 3.80 2.88
CA SER A 330 -10.28 4.75 3.23
C SER A 330 -10.99 4.32 4.50
N ALA A 331 -11.37 5.28 5.34
CA ALA A 331 -12.13 4.97 6.55
C ALA A 331 -13.51 4.37 6.22
N ASN A 332 -14.14 4.89 5.16
CA ASN A 332 -15.42 4.42 4.67
C ASN A 332 -15.22 3.72 3.32
N GLU A 333 -15.27 2.40 3.34
CA GLU A 333 -15.36 1.63 2.10
C GLU A 333 -16.80 1.53 1.64
N HIS A 334 -16.96 1.42 0.33
CA HIS A 334 -18.26 1.14 -0.29
C HIS A 334 -18.39 -0.35 -0.58
N GLY A 335 -18.35 -1.16 0.49
CA GLY A 335 -18.50 -2.61 0.45
C GLY A 335 -17.57 -3.36 1.39
N ASP A 336 -18.03 -4.51 1.89
CA ASP A 336 -17.17 -5.53 2.51
C ASP A 336 -16.71 -6.61 1.52
N ALA A 337 -16.96 -6.43 0.21
CA ALA A 337 -16.66 -7.42 -0.85
C ALA A 337 -17.43 -8.74 -0.69
N GLY A 338 -18.47 -8.77 0.15
CA GLY A 338 -19.36 -9.89 0.38
C GLY A 338 -20.35 -10.14 -0.76
N VAL A 339 -19.90 -10.12 -2.02
CA VAL A 339 -20.71 -10.25 -3.25
C VAL A 339 -21.55 -11.53 -3.35
N SER A 340 -21.28 -12.54 -2.52
CA SER A 340 -22.14 -13.73 -2.41
C SER A 340 -23.43 -13.50 -1.62
N ASP A 341 -23.52 -12.42 -0.84
CA ASP A 341 -24.74 -12.03 -0.12
C ASP A 341 -25.76 -11.48 -1.14
N PRO A 342 -26.97 -12.03 -1.23
CA PRO A 342 -28.01 -11.53 -2.14
C PRO A 342 -28.47 -10.09 -1.84
N ASN A 343 -28.11 -9.53 -0.68
CA ASN A 343 -28.40 -8.15 -0.29
C ASN A 343 -27.18 -7.22 -0.48
N TYR A 344 -26.09 -7.69 -1.08
CA TYR A 344 -24.94 -6.86 -1.39
C TYR A 344 -25.31 -5.86 -2.50
N THR A 345 -25.36 -4.57 -2.14
CA THR A 345 -25.72 -3.46 -3.04
C THR A 345 -24.57 -2.47 -3.23
N ASP A 346 -23.42 -2.80 -2.68
CA ASP A 346 -22.25 -1.94 -2.64
C ASP A 346 -21.40 -2.07 -3.91
N ARG A 347 -20.54 -1.08 -4.16
CA ARG A 347 -19.82 -0.97 -5.44
C ARG A 347 -18.69 -1.97 -5.57
N GLN A 348 -17.91 -2.19 -4.51
CA GLN A 348 -16.71 -3.01 -4.56
C GLN A 348 -17.00 -4.41 -5.13
N HIS A 349 -16.17 -4.86 -6.07
CA HIS A 349 -16.31 -6.14 -6.81
C HIS A 349 -17.60 -6.29 -7.62
N THR A 350 -18.18 -5.19 -8.10
CA THR A 350 -19.35 -5.22 -8.99
C THR A 350 -19.13 -4.38 -10.24
N THR A 351 -20.05 -4.47 -11.19
CA THR A 351 -20.08 -3.56 -12.36
C THR A 351 -20.34 -2.10 -12.00
N SER A 352 -20.72 -1.82 -10.76
CA SER A 352 -21.04 -0.46 -10.28
C SER A 352 -19.85 0.26 -9.64
N ASP A 353 -18.68 -0.37 -9.53
CA ASP A 353 -17.42 0.33 -9.20
C ASP A 353 -16.88 1.10 -10.41
N ILE A 354 -17.63 2.15 -10.78
CA ILE A 354 -17.42 3.02 -11.94
C ILE A 354 -16.88 4.38 -11.51
N LEU A 355 -16.55 5.24 -12.49
CA LEU A 355 -15.91 6.53 -12.21
C LEU A 355 -16.84 7.48 -11.44
N GLY A 356 -18.13 7.41 -11.74
CA GLY A 356 -19.10 8.37 -11.26
C GLY A 356 -20.43 8.27 -12.01
N ILE A 357 -21.27 9.29 -11.81
CA ILE A 357 -22.59 9.46 -12.41
C ILE A 357 -22.54 10.71 -13.28
N ASP A 358 -23.17 10.63 -14.45
CA ASP A 358 -23.54 11.78 -15.29
C ASP A 358 -24.91 12.29 -14.79
N THR A 359 -24.91 13.43 -14.09
CA THR A 359 -26.11 13.94 -13.40
C THR A 359 -27.03 14.77 -14.28
N ASP A 360 -26.56 15.26 -15.43
CA ASP A 360 -27.34 16.07 -16.37
C ASP A 360 -27.62 15.38 -17.73
N LEU A 361 -27.10 14.17 -17.91
CA LEU A 361 -27.28 13.27 -19.05
C LEU A 361 -26.69 13.83 -20.35
N ASP A 362 -25.62 14.62 -20.28
CA ASP A 362 -24.94 15.17 -21.45
C ASP A 362 -23.87 14.24 -22.06
N GLY A 363 -23.59 13.11 -21.39
CA GLY A 363 -22.61 12.10 -21.79
C GLY A 363 -21.25 12.24 -21.12
N GLU A 364 -21.05 13.25 -20.27
CA GLU A 364 -19.84 13.45 -19.47
C GLU A 364 -20.13 13.18 -17.98
N ILE A 365 -19.18 12.54 -17.29
CA ILE A 365 -19.33 12.28 -15.84
C ILE A 365 -18.98 13.57 -15.08
N ASP A 366 -19.91 14.05 -14.26
CA ASP A 366 -19.80 15.29 -13.49
C ASP A 366 -19.91 15.08 -11.97
N SER A 367 -20.24 13.87 -11.51
CA SER A 367 -20.23 13.46 -10.11
C SER A 367 -19.37 12.21 -9.90
N PHE A 368 -18.30 12.31 -9.12
CA PHE A 368 -17.30 11.25 -8.98
C PHE A 368 -17.46 10.47 -7.68
N PHE A 369 -17.15 9.17 -7.74
CA PHE A 369 -17.20 8.29 -6.57
C PHE A 369 -15.89 8.25 -5.77
N VAL A 370 -14.79 8.63 -6.41
CA VAL A 370 -13.51 8.96 -5.78
C VAL A 370 -13.45 10.48 -5.57
N ASP A 371 -13.05 10.93 -4.39
CA ASP A 371 -12.74 12.33 -4.13
C ASP A 371 -11.26 12.60 -4.40
N PHE A 372 -10.96 13.41 -5.41
CA PHE A 372 -9.57 13.64 -5.83
C PHE A 372 -8.75 14.45 -4.81
N ASN A 373 -9.38 15.29 -3.99
CA ASN A 373 -8.69 16.04 -2.94
C ASN A 373 -8.32 15.12 -1.77
N TYR A 374 -9.23 14.21 -1.41
CA TYR A 374 -8.99 13.13 -0.45
C TYR A 374 -7.86 12.22 -0.91
N LEU A 375 -7.94 11.72 -2.16
CA LEU A 375 -6.89 10.88 -2.74
C LEU A 375 -5.54 11.61 -2.78
N LYS A 376 -5.52 12.90 -3.11
CA LYS A 376 -4.32 13.74 -3.03
C LYS A 376 -3.75 13.78 -1.60
N ARG A 377 -4.57 14.01 -0.58
CA ARG A 377 -4.10 14.02 0.83
C ARG A 377 -3.52 12.67 1.24
N ASN A 378 -4.15 11.56 0.86
CA ASN A 378 -3.63 10.22 1.11
C ASN A 378 -2.31 9.95 0.39
N ALA A 379 -2.16 10.43 -0.85
CA ALA A 379 -0.90 10.37 -1.59
C ALA A 379 0.21 11.17 -0.90
N VAL A 380 -0.08 12.38 -0.40
CA VAL A 380 0.89 13.19 0.36
C VAL A 380 1.34 12.44 1.63
N ILE A 381 0.42 11.81 2.36
CA ILE A 381 0.75 11.04 3.59
C ILE A 381 1.66 9.84 3.27
N ASN A 382 1.34 9.10 2.20
CA ASN A 382 2.19 8.00 1.72
C ASN A 382 3.60 8.51 1.37
N ALA A 383 3.68 9.52 0.50
CA ALA A 383 4.95 10.13 0.08
C ALA A 383 5.77 10.64 1.26
N PHE A 384 5.12 11.22 2.27
CA PHE A 384 5.77 11.71 3.47
C PHE A 384 6.33 10.55 4.31
N GLY A 385 5.53 9.54 4.62
CA GLY A 385 5.99 8.35 5.34
C GLY A 385 7.13 7.62 4.60
N ALA A 386 7.08 7.61 3.27
CA ALA A 386 8.11 7.05 2.41
C ALA A 386 9.41 7.87 2.43
N THR A 387 9.30 9.19 2.27
CA THR A 387 10.44 10.14 2.31
C THR A 387 11.23 10.01 3.60
N MET A 388 10.52 9.86 4.72
CA MET A 388 11.16 9.77 6.04
C MET A 388 11.99 8.50 6.15
N ILE A 389 11.49 7.35 5.71
CA ILE A 389 12.30 6.11 5.67
C ILE A 389 13.41 6.18 4.62
N ALA A 390 13.16 6.82 3.48
CA ALA A 390 14.09 6.84 2.36
C ALA A 390 15.26 7.84 2.55
N LEU A 391 15.13 8.82 3.45
CA LEU A 391 16.18 9.81 3.76
C LEU A 391 16.84 9.65 5.14
N MET A 392 16.09 9.18 6.13
CA MET A 392 16.54 9.28 7.52
C MET A 392 17.62 8.24 7.86
N PRO A 393 18.45 8.53 8.88
CA PRO A 393 19.40 7.56 9.39
C PRO A 393 18.71 6.27 9.83
N PRO A 394 19.47 5.16 9.94
CA PRO A 394 18.95 3.90 10.47
C PRO A 394 18.26 4.10 11.83
N ALA A 395 17.23 3.29 12.10
CA ALA A 395 16.54 3.33 13.38
C ALA A 395 17.51 2.99 14.53
N PRO A 396 17.49 3.76 15.65
CA PRO A 396 18.26 3.42 16.83
C PRO A 396 17.65 2.22 17.58
N ASP A 397 18.51 1.38 18.14
CA ASP A 397 18.12 0.38 19.14
C ASP A 397 18.00 1.04 20.50
N PHE A 398 17.07 0.54 21.32
CA PHE A 398 16.85 1.05 22.67
C PHE A 398 16.50 -0.06 23.66
N GLN A 399 16.74 0.22 24.94
CA GLN A 399 16.31 -0.63 26.05
C GLN A 399 15.39 0.16 26.98
N GLY A 400 14.27 -0.46 27.35
CA GLY A 400 13.36 0.08 28.36
C GLY A 400 13.60 -0.60 29.70
N THR A 401 13.79 0.19 30.76
CA THR A 401 13.87 -0.32 32.15
C THR A 401 12.72 0.27 32.96
N THR A 402 11.87 -0.61 33.49
CA THR A 402 10.74 -0.26 34.36
C THR A 402 11.11 -0.53 35.82
N SER A 403 10.86 0.46 36.68
CA SER A 403 10.91 0.33 38.14
C SER A 403 9.50 0.50 38.74
N THR A 404 9.38 0.41 40.07
CA THR A 404 8.09 0.57 40.76
C THR A 404 7.46 1.97 40.60
N SER A 405 8.23 2.98 40.20
CA SER A 405 7.75 4.37 40.08
C SER A 405 8.12 5.06 38.77
N ASP A 406 8.98 4.45 37.95
CA ASP A 406 9.59 5.13 36.80
C ASP A 406 9.79 4.17 35.63
N PHE A 407 9.63 4.69 34.42
CA PHE A 407 10.04 4.04 33.19
C PHE A 407 11.16 4.86 32.55
N SER A 408 12.26 4.21 32.18
CA SER A 408 13.40 4.85 31.52
C SER A 408 13.74 4.15 30.22
N VAL A 409 14.14 4.94 29.23
CA VAL A 409 14.61 4.45 27.93
C VAL A 409 16.06 4.84 27.77
N GLU A 410 16.90 3.89 27.35
CA GLU A 410 18.29 4.11 26.97
C GLU A 410 18.48 3.76 25.49
N ILE A 411 19.03 4.70 24.72
CA ILE A 411 19.44 4.50 23.33
C ILE A 411 20.79 3.78 23.31
N THR A 412 20.84 2.65 22.61
CA THR A 412 21.97 1.72 22.61
C THR A 412 22.69 1.62 21.27
N SER A 413 22.10 2.11 20.18
CA SER A 413 22.75 2.26 18.88
C SER A 413 22.39 3.59 18.20
N GLN A 414 23.10 3.95 17.14
CA GLN A 414 23.01 5.26 16.48
C GLN A 414 23.19 6.44 17.45
N THR A 415 24.08 6.31 18.43
CA THR A 415 24.24 7.24 19.58
C THR A 415 24.81 8.61 19.20
N GLN A 416 25.21 8.82 17.95
CA GLN A 416 25.78 10.07 17.45
C GLN A 416 24.75 11.19 17.22
N HIS A 417 23.45 10.88 17.23
CA HIS A 417 22.43 11.87 16.92
C HIS A 417 22.17 12.82 18.11
N PRO A 418 21.94 14.12 17.85
CA PRO A 418 21.81 15.11 18.91
C PRO A 418 20.46 15.03 19.64
N LYS A 419 19.43 14.47 18.99
CA LYS A 419 18.05 14.43 19.48
C LYS A 419 17.45 13.05 19.19
N TYR A 420 16.72 12.53 20.18
CA TYR A 420 15.90 11.33 20.06
C TYR A 420 14.47 11.63 20.46
N THR A 421 13.54 10.87 19.90
CA THR A 421 12.13 10.91 20.24
C THR A 421 11.65 9.49 20.49
N VAL A 422 10.98 9.28 21.63
CA VAL A 422 10.39 7.99 22.01
C VAL A 422 8.88 8.16 22.11
N ALA A 423 8.13 7.25 21.49
CA ALA A 423 6.68 7.14 21.66
C ALA A 423 6.40 6.11 22.77
N VAL A 424 5.60 6.49 23.76
CA VAL A 424 5.32 5.66 24.94
C VAL A 424 3.83 5.48 25.09
N ARG A 425 3.39 4.25 25.35
CA ARG A 425 2.01 3.91 25.68
C ARG A 425 1.95 3.26 27.05
N LEU A 426 0.97 3.68 27.85
CA LEU A 426 0.67 3.03 29.12
C LEU A 426 0.03 1.66 28.87
N SER A 427 0.43 0.64 29.63
CA SER A 427 -0.12 -0.72 29.54
C SER A 427 -1.63 -0.79 29.82
N SER A 428 -2.16 0.18 30.57
CA SER A 428 -3.59 0.33 30.83
C SER A 428 -4.38 0.82 29.61
N ASN A 429 -3.70 1.33 28.58
CA ASN A 429 -4.29 1.80 27.35
C ASN A 429 -3.97 0.85 26.19
N ASN A 430 -4.98 0.11 25.74
CA ASN A 430 -4.85 -0.79 24.60
C ASN A 430 -5.09 -0.08 23.26
N ASP A 431 -5.39 1.22 23.25
CA ASP A 431 -5.60 1.97 22.02
C ASP A 431 -4.26 2.29 21.34
N VAL A 432 -4.09 1.72 20.14
CA VAL A 432 -2.91 1.89 19.31
C VAL A 432 -2.69 3.30 18.78
N ASN A 433 -3.68 4.18 18.95
CA ASN A 433 -3.64 5.56 18.50
C ASN A 433 -3.14 6.53 19.58
N ASN A 434 -3.02 6.08 20.83
CA ASN A 434 -2.79 6.95 21.99
C ASN A 434 -1.38 6.81 22.58
N ASP A 435 -0.35 7.07 21.77
CA ASP A 435 1.01 7.20 22.28
C ASP A 435 1.31 8.64 22.70
N THR A 436 2.12 8.80 23.75
CA THR A 436 2.70 10.09 24.10
C THR A 436 4.16 10.12 23.66
N THR A 437 4.54 11.12 22.86
CA THR A 437 5.92 11.27 22.40
C THR A 437 6.73 12.16 23.34
N TYR A 438 7.95 11.73 23.67
CA TYR A 438 8.91 12.50 24.47
C TYR A 438 10.20 12.69 23.68
N SER A 439 10.69 13.93 23.60
CA SER A 439 11.94 14.25 22.91
C SER A 439 13.00 14.71 23.90
N PHE A 440 14.24 14.27 23.69
CA PHE A 440 15.38 14.64 24.52
C PHE A 440 16.64 14.84 23.68
N THR A 441 17.51 15.72 24.16
CA THR A 441 18.69 16.23 23.44
C THR A 441 19.93 16.08 24.31
N GLY A 442 21.05 15.65 23.74
CA GLY A 442 22.33 15.58 24.43
C GLY A 442 22.43 14.51 25.54
N SER A 443 21.49 13.56 25.57
CA SER A 443 21.49 12.39 26.46
C SER A 443 21.07 11.16 25.67
N LEU A 444 21.59 9.99 26.03
CA LEU A 444 21.12 8.70 25.53
C LEU A 444 20.04 8.08 26.42
N THR A 445 19.84 8.62 27.62
CA THR A 445 18.84 8.13 28.57
C THR A 445 17.76 9.17 28.82
N TYR A 446 16.51 8.72 28.88
CA TYR A 446 15.35 9.55 29.23
C TYR A 446 14.45 8.85 30.25
N SER A 447 14.15 9.52 31.36
CA SER A 447 13.17 9.06 32.34
C SER A 447 11.80 9.65 31.98
N VAL A 448 10.84 8.77 31.69
CA VAL A 448 9.51 9.18 31.27
C VAL A 448 8.69 9.56 32.51
N PRO A 449 8.22 10.82 32.61
CA PRO A 449 7.58 11.31 33.83
C PRO A 449 6.17 10.72 34.00
N ASN A 450 5.75 10.55 35.26
CA ASN A 450 4.37 10.22 35.66
C ASN A 450 3.83 8.87 35.17
N ILE A 451 4.70 7.86 35.01
CA ILE A 451 4.28 6.48 34.72
C ILE A 451 4.30 5.67 36.01
N SER A 452 3.20 5.68 36.77
CA SER A 452 2.99 4.69 37.83
C SER A 452 2.56 3.36 37.19
N SER A 453 3.23 2.26 37.59
CA SER A 453 3.02 0.89 37.09
C SER A 453 1.57 0.44 37.01
#